data_AF-A0ABC8RV80-F1
#
_entry.id   AF-A0ABC8RV80-F1
#
_cell.length_a   1.000
_cell.length_b   1.000
_cell.length_c   1.000
_cell.angle_alpha   90.00
_cell.angle_beta   90.00
_cell.angle_gamma   90.00
#
_symmetry.space_group_name_H-M   'P 1'
#
loop_
_entity.id
_entity.type
_entity.pdbx_description
1 polymer ?
#
loop_
_entity_poly.entity_id
_entity_poly.type
_entity_poly.pdbx_seq_one_letter_code
_entity_poly.pdbx_strand_id
1 'polypeptide(L)'
;MEIEVRVVGGIESCFVSLPLLLIQTLDSTYSRSGQPLPPILALELRSLDGNQLWHVAWSGSASTSSAIEIAQQFAECIRLPGYTTVQVRAVPNLPKASLVTIEPLTEDDWEVLELNSEHAEAAILKQVLN
;
A
#
# COMPACT_ATOMS: atom_id res chain seq x y z
N MET A 1 11.44 -8.74 -9.99
CA MET A 1 11.30 -7.56 -10.88
C MET A 1 11.71 -6.35 -10.06
N GLU A 2 12.58 -5.51 -10.61
CA GLU A 2 13.11 -4.32 -9.95
C GLU A 2 12.35 -3.10 -10.45
N ILE A 3 11.76 -2.32 -9.54
CA ILE A 3 10.98 -1.13 -9.88
C ILE A 3 11.37 0.00 -8.95
N GLU A 4 11.50 1.21 -9.48
CA GLU A 4 11.66 2.44 -8.70
C GLU A 4 10.35 2.82 -8.00
N VAL A 5 10.44 3.23 -6.74
CA VAL A 5 9.35 3.85 -5.99
C VAL A 5 9.41 5.36 -6.16
N ARG A 6 8.28 6.00 -6.48
CA ARG A 6 8.14 7.44 -6.57
C ARG A 6 7.15 7.94 -5.53
N VAL A 7 7.58 8.93 -4.76
CA VAL A 7 6.71 9.64 -3.82
C VAL A 7 5.91 10.70 -4.58
N VAL A 8 4.59 10.72 -4.37
CA VAL A 8 3.66 11.63 -5.04
C VAL A 8 2.83 12.38 -3.99
N GLY A 9 2.75 13.70 -4.14
CA GLY A 9 1.93 14.56 -3.28
C GLY A 9 0.47 14.62 -3.74
N GLY A 10 -0.43 15.02 -2.84
CA GLY A 10 -1.87 15.20 -3.13
C GLY A 10 -2.68 13.91 -3.25
N ILE A 11 -2.08 12.76 -2.93
CA ILE A 11 -2.77 11.47 -2.83
C ILE A 11 -3.11 11.23 -1.36
N GLU A 12 -4.38 11.03 -1.05
CA GLU A 12 -4.88 10.70 0.30
C GLU A 12 -5.24 9.21 0.38
N SER A 13 -4.23 8.35 0.36
CA SER A 13 -4.40 6.89 0.38
C SER A 13 -3.20 6.17 0.96
N CYS A 14 -3.45 5.03 1.61
CA CYS A 14 -2.41 4.08 2.05
C CYS A 14 -2.20 2.92 1.06
N PHE A 15 -2.73 3.03 -0.16
CA PHE A 15 -2.47 2.10 -1.26
C PHE A 15 -1.41 2.67 -2.20
N VAL A 16 -0.56 1.80 -2.75
CA VAL A 16 0.35 2.15 -3.83
C VAL A 16 -0.36 2.08 -5.17
N SER A 17 0.08 2.83 -6.16
CA SER A 17 -0.31 2.68 -7.56
C SER A 17 0.77 1.93 -8.33
N LEU A 18 0.37 0.90 -9.09
CA LEU A 18 1.31 0.02 -9.77
C LEU A 18 1.50 0.40 -11.24
N PRO A 19 2.70 0.22 -11.82
CA PRO A 19 2.90 0.33 -13.26
C PRO A 19 1.96 -0.61 -14.02
N LEU A 20 1.42 -0.14 -15.14
CA LEU A 20 0.47 -0.93 -15.94
C LEU A 20 1.03 -2.31 -16.34
N LEU A 21 2.31 -2.40 -16.68
CA LEU A 21 2.97 -3.65 -17.02
C LEU A 21 2.97 -4.67 -15.85
N LEU A 22 3.13 -4.18 -14.62
CA LEU A 22 3.06 -5.01 -13.43
C LEU A 22 1.64 -5.52 -13.20
N ILE A 23 0.64 -4.64 -13.35
CA ILE A 23 -0.79 -5.02 -13.25
C ILE A 23 -1.12 -6.13 -14.26
N GLN A 24 -0.72 -5.96 -15.53
CA GLN A 24 -0.94 -6.97 -16.58
C GLN A 24 -0.24 -8.31 -16.27
N THR A 25 0.95 -8.25 -15.69
CA THR A 25 1.70 -9.44 -15.28
C THR A 25 1.01 -10.18 -14.12
N LEU A 26 0.49 -9.44 -13.14
CA LEU A 26 -0.28 -9.99 -12.04
C LEU A 26 -1.57 -10.64 -12.54
N ASP A 27 -2.35 -9.93 -13.35
CA ASP A 27 -3.61 -10.42 -13.92
C ASP A 27 -3.41 -11.69 -14.76
N SER A 28 -2.38 -11.71 -15.61
CA SER A 28 -2.01 -12.90 -16.38
C SER A 28 -1.59 -14.09 -15.51
N THR A 29 -0.99 -13.82 -14.34
CA THR A 29 -0.55 -14.87 -13.42
C THR A 29 -1.72 -15.48 -12.65
N TYR A 30 -2.64 -14.63 -12.16
CA TYR A 30 -3.87 -15.05 -11.51
C TYR A 30 -4.81 -15.78 -12.48
N SER A 31 -4.98 -15.27 -13.69
CA SER A 31 -5.78 -15.92 -14.74
C SER A 31 -5.27 -17.33 -15.07
N ARG A 32 -3.93 -17.53 -15.11
CA ARG A 32 -3.33 -18.85 -15.32
C ARG A 32 -3.56 -19.82 -14.17
N SER A 33 -3.70 -19.32 -12.94
CA SER A 33 -4.11 -20.14 -11.79
C SER A 33 -5.63 -20.32 -11.66
N GLY A 34 -6.41 -19.82 -12.63
CA GLY A 34 -7.87 -19.94 -12.64
C GLY A 34 -8.57 -19.08 -11.59
N GLN A 35 -7.87 -18.05 -11.07
CA GLN A 35 -8.41 -17.15 -10.05
C GLN A 35 -8.43 -15.71 -10.59
N PRO A 36 -9.44 -14.90 -10.25
CA PRO A 36 -9.39 -13.48 -10.55
C PRO A 36 -8.35 -12.78 -9.66
N LEU A 37 -7.79 -11.68 -10.15
CA LEU A 37 -6.96 -10.80 -9.35
C LEU A 37 -7.80 -10.23 -8.19
N PRO A 38 -7.33 -10.30 -6.93
CA PRO A 38 -8.13 -9.84 -5.79
C PRO A 38 -8.27 -8.31 -5.81
N PRO A 39 -9.36 -7.77 -5.25
CA PRO A 39 -9.61 -6.31 -5.22
C PRO A 39 -8.57 -5.57 -4.38
N ILE A 40 -8.00 -6.22 -3.37
CA ILE A 40 -6.87 -5.73 -2.59
C ILE A 40 -5.78 -6.79 -2.63
N LEU A 41 -4.56 -6.38 -2.99
CA LEU A 41 -3.39 -7.23 -3.05
C LEU A 41 -2.32 -6.70 -2.10
N ALA A 42 -1.86 -7.55 -1.18
CA ALA A 42 -0.71 -7.26 -0.35
C ALA A 42 0.60 -7.52 -1.11
N LEU A 43 1.55 -6.60 -0.97
CA LEU A 43 2.83 -6.62 -1.65
C LEU A 43 3.97 -6.46 -0.65
N GLU A 44 5.04 -7.21 -0.87
CA GLU A 44 6.34 -7.00 -0.27
C GLU A 44 7.20 -6.19 -1.24
N LEU A 45 7.73 -5.05 -0.77
CA LEU A 45 8.78 -4.29 -1.43
C LEU A 45 10.07 -4.54 -0.66
N ARG A 46 11.08 -5.11 -1.31
CA ARG A 46 12.38 -5.38 -0.69
C ARG A 46 13.46 -4.51 -1.31
N SER A 47 14.28 -3.87 -0.49
CA SER A 47 15.47 -3.15 -0.97
C SER A 47 16.42 -4.10 -1.71
N LEU A 48 17.18 -3.58 -2.68
CA LEU A 48 18.13 -4.40 -3.47
C LEU A 48 19.25 -5.00 -2.61
N ASP A 49 19.62 -4.33 -1.51
CA ASP A 49 20.60 -4.84 -0.54
C ASP A 49 20.00 -5.88 0.42
N GLY A 50 18.69 -6.10 0.39
CA GLY A 50 17.96 -7.04 1.22
C GLY A 50 17.77 -6.62 2.68
N ASN A 51 18.27 -5.45 3.08
CA ASN A 51 18.25 -5.02 4.49
C ASN A 51 16.90 -4.45 4.92
N GLN A 52 16.08 -3.99 3.96
CA GLN A 52 14.79 -3.38 4.24
C GLN A 52 13.66 -4.10 3.50
N LEU A 53 12.53 -4.22 4.20
CA LEU A 53 11.30 -4.82 3.72
C LEU A 53 10.13 -3.93 4.12
N TRP A 54 9.34 -3.53 3.15
CA TRP A 54 8.10 -2.79 3.35
C TRP A 54 6.91 -3.63 2.92
N HIS A 55 5.85 -3.59 3.72
CA HIS A 55 4.56 -4.19 3.39
C HIS A 55 3.62 -3.08 2.94
N VAL A 56 3.09 -3.20 1.73
CA VAL A 56 2.15 -2.24 1.15
C VAL A 56 0.96 -2.99 0.56
N ALA A 57 -0.11 -2.27 0.26
CA ALA A 57 -1.26 -2.82 -0.43
C ALA A 57 -1.54 -2.06 -1.73
N TRP A 58 -2.14 -2.75 -2.70
CA TRP A 58 -2.66 -2.18 -3.94
C TRP A 58 -4.14 -2.48 -4.06
N SER A 59 -4.93 -1.48 -4.46
CA SER A 59 -6.40 -1.59 -4.59
C SER A 59 -6.91 -1.23 -5.99
N GLY A 60 -6.13 -1.54 -7.03
CA GLY A 60 -6.55 -1.36 -8.43
C GLY A 60 -6.02 -0.11 -9.14
N SER A 61 -5.34 0.81 -8.44
CA SER A 61 -4.83 2.04 -9.05
C SER A 61 -3.62 1.80 -9.98
N ALA A 62 -3.64 2.43 -11.15
CA ALA A 62 -2.52 2.42 -12.09
C ALA A 62 -1.64 3.66 -11.87
N SER A 63 -0.33 3.45 -11.87
CA SER A 63 0.67 4.53 -11.88
C SER A 63 0.62 5.27 -13.21
N THR A 64 0.90 6.58 -13.17
CA THR A 64 1.05 7.40 -14.38
C THR A 64 2.38 7.18 -15.10
N SER A 65 3.29 6.40 -14.49
CA SER A 65 4.64 6.15 -14.97
C SER A 65 5.02 4.66 -14.86
N SER A 66 6.28 4.34 -15.16
CA SER A 66 6.84 2.99 -14.96
C SER A 66 7.26 2.72 -13.50
N ALA A 67 7.04 3.67 -12.58
CA ALA A 67 7.38 3.57 -11.16
C ALA A 67 6.17 3.13 -10.32
N ILE A 68 6.42 2.53 -9.16
CA ILE A 68 5.39 2.38 -8.13
C ILE A 68 5.19 3.75 -7.48
N GLU A 69 3.98 4.29 -7.53
CA GLU A 69 3.67 5.57 -6.91
C GLU A 69 3.08 5.35 -5.51
N ILE A 70 3.56 6.12 -4.55
CA ILE A 70 3.13 6.08 -3.14
C ILE A 70 2.85 7.49 -2.64
N ALA A 71 1.80 7.66 -1.85
CA ALA A 71 1.47 8.93 -1.21
C ALA A 71 2.62 9.39 -0.30
N GLN A 72 2.92 10.68 -0.31
CA GLN A 72 4.00 11.27 0.48
C GLN A 72 3.89 10.95 1.97
N GLN A 73 2.73 11.21 2.58
CA GLN A 73 2.50 10.96 3.99
C GLN A 73 2.67 9.47 4.32
N PHE A 74 2.17 8.58 3.46
CA PHE A 74 2.31 7.15 3.68
C PHE A 74 3.77 6.69 3.61
N ALA A 75 4.54 7.17 2.62
CA ALA A 75 5.96 6.87 2.47
C ALA A 75 6.79 7.36 3.67
N GLU A 76 6.49 8.56 4.17
CA GLU A 76 7.12 9.13 5.37
C GLU A 76 6.84 8.28 6.62
N CYS A 77 5.59 7.85 6.82
CA CYS A 77 5.19 6.98 7.94
C CYS A 77 5.93 5.64 7.95
N ILE A 78 6.08 4.99 6.79
CA ILE A 78 6.77 3.68 6.69
C ILE A 78 8.28 3.81 6.46
N ARG A 79 8.81 5.04 6.45
CA ARG A 79 10.23 5.34 6.18
C ARG A 79 10.72 4.74 4.85
N LEU A 80 9.89 4.78 3.81
CA LEU A 80 10.26 4.38 2.44
C LEU A 80 10.75 5.60 1.65
N PRO A 81 12.06 5.71 1.34
CA PRO A 81 12.56 6.85 0.59
C PRO A 81 12.05 6.86 -0.85
N GLY A 82 11.80 8.05 -1.38
CA GLY A 82 11.56 8.23 -2.82
C GLY A 82 12.79 7.83 -3.64
N TYR A 83 12.55 7.41 -4.88
CA TYR A 83 13.55 6.90 -5.82
C TYR A 83 14.25 5.61 -5.37
N THR A 84 13.71 4.92 -4.36
CA THR A 84 14.22 3.61 -3.94
C THR A 84 13.88 2.56 -4.99
N THR A 85 14.87 1.85 -5.52
CA THR A 85 14.63 0.66 -6.35
C THR A 85 14.35 -0.55 -5.45
N VAL A 86 13.24 -1.24 -5.70
CA VAL A 86 12.79 -2.37 -4.89
C VAL A 86 12.51 -3.61 -5.74
N GLN A 87 12.73 -4.78 -5.16
CA GLN A 87 12.16 -6.03 -5.65
C GLN A 87 10.73 -6.17 -5.14
N VAL A 88 9.81 -6.44 -6.05
CA VAL A 88 8.36 -6.51 -5.76
C VAL A 88 7.90 -7.96 -5.75
N ARG A 89 7.10 -8.33 -4.74
CA ARG A 89 6.45 -9.64 -4.65
C ARG A 89 5.02 -9.50 -4.15
N ALA A 90 4.08 -10.15 -4.83
CA ALA A 90 2.73 -10.33 -4.31
C ALA A 90 2.71 -11.40 -3.22
N VAL A 91 2.03 -11.12 -2.09
CA VAL A 91 1.93 -12.03 -0.95
C VAL A 91 0.73 -12.97 -1.17
N PRO A 92 0.96 -14.28 -1.40
CA PRO A 92 -0.14 -15.22 -1.53
C PRO A 92 -0.72 -15.55 -0.15
N ASN A 93 -2.03 -15.83 -0.09
CA ASN A 93 -2.70 -16.39 1.08
C ASN A 93 -2.48 -15.58 2.38
N LEU A 94 -2.53 -14.25 2.31
CA LEU A 94 -2.42 -13.41 3.50
C LEU A 94 -3.60 -13.69 4.45
N PRO A 95 -3.36 -14.13 5.70
CA PRO A 95 -4.43 -14.40 6.65
C PRO A 95 -5.14 -13.10 7.04
N LYS A 96 -6.47 -13.18 7.18
CA LYS A 96 -7.27 -12.05 7.65
C LYS A 96 -6.97 -11.77 9.12
N ALA A 97 -6.65 -10.52 9.45
CA ALA A 97 -6.54 -10.08 10.83
C ALA A 97 -7.91 -10.19 11.53
N SER A 98 -7.93 -10.79 12.73
CA SER A 98 -9.15 -10.90 13.55
C SER A 98 -9.41 -9.67 14.42
N LEU A 99 -8.34 -8.95 14.78
CA LEU A 99 -8.35 -7.73 15.57
C LEU A 99 -7.15 -6.87 15.17
N VAL A 100 -7.35 -5.57 15.02
CA VAL A 100 -6.29 -4.58 14.82
C VAL A 100 -6.48 -3.49 15.88
N THR A 101 -5.43 -3.18 16.61
CA THR A 101 -5.39 -2.06 17.57
C THR A 101 -4.49 -0.98 16.99
N ILE A 102 -4.94 0.27 17.06
CA ILE A 102 -4.18 1.45 16.62
C ILE A 102 -4.25 2.51 17.72
N GLU A 103 -3.28 3.41 17.73
CA GLU A 103 -3.27 4.59 18.59
C GLU A 103 -2.88 5.83 17.77
N PRO A 104 -3.46 7.01 18.06
CA PRO A 104 -2.99 8.29 17.58
C PRO A 104 -1.50 8.51 17.86
N LEU A 105 -0.80 9.19 16.94
CA LEU A 105 0.65 9.38 17.03
C LEU A 105 1.03 10.44 18.08
N THR A 106 0.19 11.47 18.25
CA THR A 106 0.47 12.63 19.11
C THR A 106 -0.73 12.97 20.01
N GLU A 107 -0.50 13.82 21.02
CA GLU A 107 -1.58 14.35 21.88
C GLU A 107 -2.63 15.13 21.08
N ASP A 108 -2.19 15.92 20.09
CA ASP A 108 -3.10 16.63 19.20
C ASP A 108 -3.96 15.64 18.37
N ASP A 109 -3.38 14.52 17.92
CA ASP A 109 -4.14 13.49 17.20
C ASP A 109 -5.18 12.82 18.11
N TRP A 110 -4.92 12.71 19.42
CA TRP A 110 -5.91 12.24 20.40
C TRP A 110 -7.07 13.20 20.53
N GLU A 111 -6.82 14.50 20.65
CA GLU A 111 -7.87 15.51 20.71
C GLU A 111 -8.75 15.48 19.44
N VAL A 112 -8.13 15.37 18.26
CA VAL A 112 -8.87 15.24 17.00
C VAL A 112 -9.74 13.99 17.00
N LEU A 113 -9.22 12.85 17.45
CA LEU A 113 -9.96 11.60 17.51
C LEU A 113 -11.14 11.67 18.48
N GLU A 114 -10.96 12.28 19.66
CA GLU A 114 -12.02 12.46 20.65
C GLU A 114 -13.16 13.34 20.13
N LEU A 115 -12.82 14.39 19.37
CA LEU A 115 -13.79 15.32 18.79
C LEU A 115 -14.42 14.81 17.49
N ASN A 116 -13.76 13.91 16.75
CA ASN A 116 -14.14 13.50 15.40
C ASN A 116 -14.13 11.97 15.20
N SER A 117 -14.47 11.20 16.23
CA SER A 117 -14.34 9.74 16.25
C SER A 117 -15.06 9.03 15.10
N GLU A 118 -16.26 9.46 14.74
CA GLU A 118 -17.02 8.92 13.59
C GLU A 118 -16.30 9.15 12.25
N HIS A 119 -15.67 10.32 12.08
CA HIS A 119 -14.93 10.64 10.85
C HIS A 119 -13.65 9.81 10.77
N ALA A 120 -12.94 9.66 11.88
CA ALA A 120 -11.75 8.83 11.96
C ALA A 120 -12.08 7.35 11.68
N GLU A 121 -13.15 6.83 12.27
CA GLU A 121 -13.63 5.47 12.00
C GLU A 121 -13.95 5.29 10.51
N ALA A 122 -14.70 6.20 9.90
CA ALA A 122 -15.01 6.14 8.47
C ALA A 122 -13.74 6.18 7.59
N ALA A 123 -12.74 6.98 7.95
CA ALA A 123 -11.47 7.05 7.23
C ALA A 123 -10.67 5.74 7.36
N ILE A 124 -10.62 5.15 8.55
CA ILE A 124 -9.96 3.86 8.81
C ILE A 124 -10.66 2.75 8.03
N LEU A 125 -11.99 2.68 8.08
CA LEU A 125 -12.76 1.64 7.40
C LEU A 125 -12.54 1.67 5.88
N LYS A 126 -12.39 2.84 5.26
CA LYS A 126 -12.05 2.95 3.82
C LYS A 126 -10.71 2.30 3.45
N GLN A 127 -9.77 2.20 4.40
CA GLN A 127 -8.47 1.55 4.15
C GLN A 127 -8.51 0.03 4.38
N VAL A 128 -9.56 -0.50 5.04
CA VAL A 128 -9.67 -1.92 5.45
C VAL A 128 -10.79 -2.66 4.69
N LEU A 129 -11.90 -1.98 4.44
CA LEU A 129 -13.10 -2.48 3.78
C LEU A 129 -13.32 -1.62 2.54
N ASN A 130 -12.88 -2.11 1.38
CA ASN A 130 -13.25 -1.55 0.10
C ASN A 130 -14.28 -2.48 -0.56
#